data_AF-A0A522W9H7-F1
#
_entry.id   AF-A0A522W9H7-F1
#
_cell.length_a   1.000
_cell.length_b   1.000
_cell.length_c   1.000
_cell.angle_alpha   90.00
_cell.angle_beta   90.00
_cell.angle_gamma   90.00
#
_symmetry.space_group_name_H-M   'P 1'
#
loop_
_entity.id
_entity.type
_entity.pdbx_description
1 polymer ?
#
loop_
_entity_poly.entity_id
_entity_poly.type
_entity_poly.pdbx_seq_one_letter_code
_entity_poly.pdbx_strand_id
1 'polypeptide(L)'
;MKKKEIPLIWAIDFHGHLGPYLVLGLLMGKYALNKLKARQHFGLRVKVWGVKDRPRSCLIDGLQLSTGCTYGKGNIVKYNGAVIKANFLNQDTKESIVLLLKDEVIKKLKAASSHSLSEKLARELYRAQPQDLFLMPIN
;
A
#
# COMPACT_ATOMS: atom_id res chain seq x y z
N MET A 1 2.00 22.44 -3.00
CA MET A 1 0.72 21.84 -3.46
C MET A 1 0.05 21.16 -2.28
N LYS A 2 -1.26 21.36 -2.07
CA LYS A 2 -2.02 20.61 -1.05
C LYS A 2 -2.05 19.12 -1.44
N LYS A 3 -1.82 18.20 -0.49
CA LYS A 3 -1.99 16.76 -0.71
C LYS A 3 -3.45 16.52 -1.10
N LYS A 4 -3.71 15.92 -2.26
CA LYS A 4 -5.07 15.51 -2.65
C LYS A 4 -5.27 14.09 -2.16
N GLU A 5 -6.17 13.92 -1.21
CA GLU A 5 -6.60 12.60 -0.80
C GLU A 5 -7.51 12.02 -1.88
N ILE A 6 -7.18 10.83 -2.37
CA ILE A 6 -8.01 10.14 -3.37
C ILE A 6 -9.20 9.53 -2.64
N PRO A 7 -10.45 9.88 -3.02
CA PRO A 7 -11.62 9.25 -2.42
C PRO A 7 -11.62 7.75 -2.72
N LEU A 8 -12.03 6.91 -1.76
CA LEU A 8 -12.00 5.45 -1.91
C LEU A 8 -12.72 4.96 -3.18
N ILE A 9 -13.81 5.62 -3.57
CA ILE A 9 -14.56 5.27 -4.79
C ILE A 9 -13.70 5.36 -6.05
N TRP A 10 -12.80 6.35 -6.16
CA TRP A 10 -11.89 6.45 -7.31
C TRP A 10 -10.90 5.29 -7.35
N ALA A 11 -10.45 4.82 -6.19
CA ALA A 11 -9.57 3.66 -6.13
C ALA A 11 -10.29 2.37 -6.53
N ILE A 12 -11.57 2.24 -6.14
CA ILE A 12 -12.44 1.14 -6.54
C ILE A 12 -12.65 1.18 -8.06
N ASP A 13 -12.99 2.34 -8.61
CA ASP A 13 -13.26 2.50 -10.05
C ASP A 13 -12.02 2.19 -10.89
N PHE A 14 -10.85 2.67 -10.48
CA PHE A 14 -9.58 2.36 -11.15
C PHE A 14 -9.25 0.87 -11.10
N HIS A 15 -9.45 0.22 -9.96
CA HIS A 15 -9.08 -1.18 -9.76
C HIS A 15 -10.14 -2.17 -10.27
N GLY A 16 -11.39 -1.74 -10.35
CA GLY A 16 -12.57 -2.52 -10.72
C GLY A 16 -13.35 -3.12 -9.55
N HIS A 17 -12.81 -3.13 -8.32
CA HIS A 17 -13.53 -3.57 -7.12
C HIS A 17 -12.81 -3.16 -5.82
N LEU A 18 -13.49 -3.30 -4.68
CA LEU A 18 -12.88 -3.12 -3.37
C LEU A 18 -12.23 -4.43 -2.87
N GLY A 19 -10.90 -4.47 -2.90
CA GLY A 19 -10.12 -5.62 -2.42
C GLY A 19 -9.24 -5.29 -1.21
N PRO A 20 -8.92 -6.26 -0.34
CA PRO A 20 -8.13 -6.00 0.86
C PRO A 20 -6.69 -5.60 0.52
N TYR A 21 -6.10 -6.16 -0.54
CA TYR A 21 -4.76 -5.77 -1.00
C TYR A 21 -4.72 -4.34 -1.56
N LEU A 22 -5.75 -3.92 -2.32
CA LEU A 22 -5.90 -2.54 -2.78
C LEU A 22 -5.89 -1.57 -1.58
N VAL A 23 -6.72 -1.86 -0.57
CA VAL A 23 -6.81 -1.06 0.67
C VAL A 23 -5.47 -0.99 1.40
N LEU A 24 -4.78 -2.13 1.56
CA LEU A 24 -3.46 -2.15 2.21
C LEU A 24 -2.45 -1.27 1.46
N GLY A 25 -2.45 -1.29 0.12
CA GLY A 25 -1.62 -0.42 -0.69
C GLY A 25 -1.93 1.06 -0.47
N LEU A 26 -3.22 1.43 -0.42
CA LEU A 26 -3.65 2.81 -0.15
C LEU A 26 -3.17 3.30 1.21
N LEU A 27 -3.35 2.48 2.24
CA LEU A 27 -2.96 2.80 3.62
C LEU A 27 -1.45 2.87 3.79
N MET A 28 -0.70 1.94 3.20
CA MET A 28 0.77 1.97 3.21
C MET A 28 1.32 3.27 2.61
N GLY A 29 0.84 3.64 1.42
CA GLY A 29 1.35 4.83 0.75
C GLY A 29 0.92 6.14 1.42
N LYS A 30 -0.32 6.22 1.92
CA LYS A 30 -0.79 7.38 2.71
C LYS A 30 0.04 7.55 3.98
N TYR A 31 0.29 6.46 4.71
CA TYR A 31 1.13 6.48 5.90
C TYR A 31 2.54 6.98 5.57
N ALA A 32 3.17 6.43 4.53
CA ALA A 32 4.53 6.80 4.14
C ALA A 32 4.67 8.27 3.73
N LEU A 33 3.75 8.80 2.91
CA LEU A 33 3.74 10.21 2.54
C LEU A 33 3.62 11.16 3.74
N ASN A 34 2.86 10.75 4.76
CA ASN A 34 2.69 11.54 5.97
C ASN A 34 3.91 11.45 6.88
N LYS A 35 4.41 10.24 7.13
CA LYS A 35 5.55 10.00 8.01
C LYS A 35 6.83 10.65 7.49
N LEU A 36 7.10 10.54 6.19
CA LEU A 36 8.29 11.11 5.54
C LEU A 36 8.13 12.58 5.12
N LYS A 37 6.95 13.20 5.35
CA LYS A 37 6.59 14.55 4.86
C LYS A 37 6.88 14.74 3.36
N ALA A 38 6.80 13.67 2.57
CA ALA A 38 7.19 13.68 1.16
C ALA A 38 6.11 14.29 0.26
N ARG A 39 6.55 14.84 -0.88
CA ARG A 39 5.66 15.32 -1.93
C ARG A 39 5.00 14.13 -2.64
N GLN A 40 3.69 14.23 -2.86
CA GLN A 40 2.94 13.24 -3.65
C GLN A 40 3.44 13.23 -5.11
N HIS A 41 3.29 12.11 -5.81
CA HIS A 41 3.62 11.87 -7.22
C HIS A 41 5.11 11.83 -7.59
N PHE A 42 5.95 12.70 -7.00
CA PHE A 42 7.34 12.88 -7.40
C PHE A 42 8.35 12.88 -6.23
N GLY A 43 7.88 12.96 -4.99
CA GLY A 43 8.77 13.02 -3.81
C GLY A 43 9.17 11.64 -3.26
N LEU A 44 8.59 10.56 -3.74
CA LEU A 44 8.88 9.20 -3.28
C LEU A 44 9.40 8.30 -4.42
N ARG A 45 10.26 7.35 -4.05
CA ARG A 45 10.43 6.08 -4.76
C ARG A 45 9.93 4.94 -3.89
N VAL A 46 9.24 3.99 -4.52
CA VAL A 46 8.67 2.82 -3.86
C VAL A 46 9.33 1.56 -4.40
N LYS A 47 9.77 0.69 -3.49
CA LYS A 47 10.16 -0.69 -3.81
C LYS A 47 9.20 -1.61 -3.07
N VAL A 48 8.66 -2.62 -3.73
CA VAL A 48 7.67 -3.54 -3.14
C VAL A 48 8.05 -5.00 -3.40
N TRP A 49 7.90 -5.85 -2.38
CA TRP A 49 8.23 -7.28 -2.40
C TRP A 49 7.01 -8.11 -1.99
N GLY A 50 7.02 -9.42 -2.29
CA GLY A 50 5.98 -10.35 -1.83
C GLY A 50 4.65 -10.29 -2.59
N VAL A 51 4.58 -9.50 -3.66
CA VAL A 51 3.34 -9.20 -4.42
C VAL A 51 3.40 -9.71 -5.86
N LYS A 52 3.98 -10.90 -6.07
CA LYS A 52 4.25 -11.45 -7.40
C LYS A 52 2.99 -11.58 -8.27
N ASP A 53 1.98 -12.25 -7.70
CA ASP A 53 0.77 -12.69 -8.40
C ASP A 53 -0.50 -12.18 -7.72
N ARG A 54 -1.64 -12.26 -8.42
CA ARG A 54 -2.96 -12.00 -7.84
C ARG A 54 -3.26 -12.98 -6.70
N PRO A 55 -3.99 -12.56 -5.65
CA PRO A 55 -4.53 -11.20 -5.44
C PRO A 55 -3.50 -10.22 -4.83
N ARG A 56 -2.30 -10.66 -4.45
CA ARG A 56 -1.30 -9.84 -3.75
C ARG A 56 -0.82 -8.65 -4.58
N SER A 57 -0.72 -8.82 -5.91
CA SER A 57 -0.30 -7.75 -6.83
C SER A 57 -1.24 -6.54 -6.85
N CYS A 58 -2.52 -6.68 -6.44
CA CYS A 58 -3.47 -5.57 -6.31
C CYS A 58 -3.01 -4.48 -5.32
N LEU A 59 -2.10 -4.83 -4.40
CA LEU A 59 -1.46 -3.87 -3.50
C LEU A 59 -0.71 -2.77 -4.25
N ILE A 60 -0.18 -3.09 -5.42
CA ILE A 60 0.56 -2.12 -6.24
C ILE A 60 -0.36 -1.01 -6.72
N ASP A 61 -1.60 -1.30 -7.12
CA ASP A 61 -2.55 -0.27 -7.54
C ASP A 61 -2.86 0.70 -6.40
N GLY A 62 -3.04 0.18 -5.18
CA GLY A 62 -3.21 1.01 -3.99
C GLY A 62 -1.99 1.89 -3.71
N LEU A 63 -0.77 1.36 -3.88
CA LEU A 63 0.47 2.15 -3.76
C LEU A 63 0.54 3.25 -4.82
N GLN A 64 0.21 2.93 -6.07
CA GLN A 64 0.23 3.90 -7.18
C GLN A 64 -0.73 5.05 -6.93
N LEU A 65 -1.96 4.75 -6.50
CA LEU A 65 -2.98 5.74 -6.21
C LEU A 65 -2.61 6.61 -5.00
N SER A 66 -2.22 5.99 -3.88
CA SER A 66 -1.92 6.74 -2.65
C SER A 66 -0.65 7.57 -2.74
N THR A 67 0.44 7.03 -3.30
CA THR A 67 1.73 7.73 -3.38
C THR A 67 1.88 8.59 -4.62
N GLY A 68 1.19 8.22 -5.70
CA GLY A 68 1.49 8.70 -7.04
C GLY A 68 2.78 8.14 -7.64
N CYS A 69 3.42 7.14 -7.02
CA CYS A 69 4.54 6.42 -7.61
C CYS A 69 3.99 5.35 -8.55
N THR A 70 4.16 5.51 -9.86
CA THR A 70 3.50 4.69 -10.89
C THR A 70 4.52 4.00 -11.76
N TYR A 71 4.14 2.87 -12.38
CA TYR A 71 5.02 2.20 -13.35
C TYR A 71 5.43 3.10 -14.49
N GLY A 72 4.50 3.89 -15.05
CA GLY A 72 4.79 4.83 -16.15
C GLY A 72 5.78 5.94 -15.76
N LYS A 73 5.82 6.33 -14.49
CA LYS A 73 6.82 7.29 -13.96
C LYS A 73 8.15 6.63 -13.56
N GLY A 74 8.24 5.30 -13.57
CA GLY A 74 9.43 4.56 -13.18
C GLY A 74 9.83 4.68 -11.70
N ASN A 75 8.96 5.25 -10.85
CA ASN A 75 9.25 5.49 -9.43
C ASN A 75 8.60 4.47 -8.48
N ILE A 76 8.02 3.39 -9.02
CA ILE A 76 7.68 2.16 -8.27
C ILE A 76 8.31 0.94 -8.96
N VAL A 77 8.91 0.04 -8.18
CA VAL A 77 9.55 -1.18 -8.70
C VAL A 77 9.11 -2.39 -7.88
N LYS A 78 8.66 -3.44 -8.58
CA LYS A 78 8.32 -4.74 -8.00
C LYS A 78 9.55 -5.64 -7.96
N TYR A 79 9.78 -6.26 -6.80
CA TYR A 79 10.82 -7.24 -6.57
C TYR A 79 10.25 -8.57 -6.08
N ASN A 80 11.00 -9.65 -6.30
CA ASN A 80 10.68 -10.96 -5.74
C ASN A 80 10.97 -10.98 -4.23
N GLY A 81 10.10 -11.61 -3.45
CA GLY A 81 10.32 -11.82 -2.01
C GLY A 81 9.25 -12.70 -1.40
N ALA A 82 9.55 -13.31 -0.25
CA ALA A 82 8.63 -14.17 0.49
C ALA A 82 7.60 -13.37 1.31
N VAL A 83 7.99 -12.20 1.81
CA VAL A 83 7.18 -11.35 2.70
C VAL A 83 6.67 -10.12 1.95
N ILE A 84 5.41 -9.75 2.22
CA ILE A 84 4.83 -8.51 1.70
C ILE A 84 5.40 -7.33 2.48
N LYS A 85 6.18 -6.51 1.79
CA LYS A 85 6.76 -5.28 2.34
C LYS A 85 6.92 -4.22 1.26
N ALA A 86 6.89 -2.96 1.68
CA ALA A 86 7.18 -1.81 0.84
C ALA A 86 8.19 -0.89 1.52
N ASN A 87 9.24 -0.51 0.79
CA ASN A 87 10.18 0.53 1.18
C ASN A 87 9.84 1.82 0.44
N PHE A 88 9.81 2.92 1.19
CA PHE A 88 9.53 4.26 0.71
C PHE A 88 10.75 5.12 0.98
N LEU A 89 11.30 5.71 -0.07
CA LEU A 89 12.46 6.62 0.01
C LEU A 89 12.02 8.02 -0.40
N ASN A 90 12.14 8.98 0.52
CA ASN A 90 11.99 10.39 0.20
C ASN A 90 13.16 10.84 -0.69
N GLN A 91 12.85 11.29 -1.91
CA GLN A 91 13.87 11.71 -2.87
C GLN A 91 14.53 13.03 -2.47
N ASP A 92 13.84 13.87 -1.69
CA ASP A 92 14.30 15.18 -1.27
C ASP A 92 15.18 15.06 -0.01
N THR A 93 14.73 14.31 1.02
CA THR A 93 15.46 14.18 2.31
C THR A 93 16.37 12.97 2.42
N LYS A 94 16.24 11.99 1.51
CA LYS A 94 16.89 10.67 1.55
C LYS A 94 16.51 9.78 2.74
N GLU A 95 15.60 10.23 3.60
CA GLU A 95 15.02 9.39 4.65
C GLU A 95 14.17 8.29 4.03
N SER A 96 14.15 7.13 4.69
CA SER A 96 13.36 6.00 4.24
C SER A 96 12.67 5.29 5.39
N ILE A 97 11.53 4.67 5.08
CA ILE A 97 10.84 3.75 5.99
C ILE A 97 10.52 2.46 5.26
N VAL A 98 10.38 1.38 6.03
CA VAL A 98 9.90 0.09 5.55
C VAL A 98 8.62 -0.26 6.29
N LEU A 99 7.59 -0.66 5.54
CA LEU A 99 6.35 -1.18 6.09
C LEU A 99 6.21 -2.65 5.69
N LEU A 100 6.00 -3.53 6.67
CA LEU A 100 5.67 -4.94 6.46
C LEU A 100 4.27 -5.22 6.96
N LEU A 101 3.56 -6.17 6.35
CA LEU A 101 2.30 -6.64 6.94
C LEU A 101 2.57 -7.43 8.22
N LYS A 102 1.75 -7.18 9.25
CA LYS A 102 1.72 -8.03 10.45
C LYS A 102 1.18 -9.43 10.14
N ASP A 103 1.63 -10.42 10.89
CA ASP A 103 1.19 -11.81 10.74
C ASP A 103 -0.31 -11.97 10.96
N GLU A 104 -0.90 -11.20 11.87
CA GLU A 104 -2.35 -11.20 12.12
C GLU A 104 -3.13 -10.76 10.86
N VAL A 105 -2.62 -9.76 10.15
CA VAL A 105 -3.21 -9.31 8.88
C VAL A 105 -3.07 -10.39 7.81
N ILE A 106 -1.91 -11.06 7.73
CA ILE A 106 -1.69 -12.17 6.79
C ILE A 106 -2.66 -13.32 7.08
N LYS A 107 -2.90 -13.65 8.35
CA LYS A 107 -3.89 -14.67 8.76
C LYS A 107 -5.30 -14.28 8.32
N LYS A 108 -5.72 -13.03 8.56
CA LYS A 108 -7.04 -12.52 8.11
C LYS A 108 -7.20 -12.61 6.59
N LEU A 109 -6.16 -12.23 5.83
CA LEU A 109 -6.16 -12.31 4.36
C LEU A 109 -6.33 -13.74 3.86
N LYS A 110 -5.67 -14.72 4.48
CA LYS A 110 -5.81 -16.14 4.13
C LYS A 110 -7.19 -16.71 4.49
N ALA A 111 -7.81 -16.22 5.56
CA ALA A 111 -9.13 -16.68 6.01
C ALA A 111 -10.28 -16.13 5.15
N ALA A 112 -10.09 -15.01 4.45
CA ALA A 112 -11.08 -14.44 3.55
C ALA A 112 -11.14 -15.20 2.21
N SER A 113 -11.85 -16.33 2.20
CA SER A 113 -11.88 -17.29 1.07
C SER A 113 -12.90 -16.99 -0.02
N SER A 114 -13.80 -16.02 0.18
CA SER A 114 -14.81 -15.62 -0.80
C SER A 114 -14.69 -14.15 -1.17
N HIS A 115 -15.33 -13.74 -2.27
CA HIS A 115 -15.39 -12.35 -2.68
C HIS A 115 -16.05 -11.45 -1.61
N SER A 116 -17.19 -11.89 -1.05
CA SER A 116 -17.91 -11.13 -0.01
C SER A 116 -17.10 -11.01 1.28
N LEU A 117 -16.39 -12.05 1.70
CA LEU A 117 -15.50 -12.00 2.87
C LEU A 117 -14.30 -11.09 2.61
N SER A 118 -13.75 -11.12 1.38
CA SER A 118 -12.65 -10.24 0.98
C SER A 118 -13.06 -8.77 0.99
N GLU A 119 -14.23 -8.44 0.48
CA GLU A 119 -14.75 -7.08 0.50
C GLU A 119 -15.05 -6.61 1.94
N LYS A 120 -15.65 -7.48 2.76
CA LYS A 120 -15.88 -7.18 4.19
C LYS A 120 -14.57 -6.88 4.91
N LEU A 121 -13.55 -7.70 4.70
CA LEU A 121 -12.21 -7.49 5.26
C LEU A 121 -11.59 -6.19 4.73
N ALA A 122 -11.74 -5.88 3.45
CA ALA A 122 -11.24 -4.62 2.89
C ALA A 122 -11.85 -3.39 3.60
N ARG A 123 -13.16 -3.42 3.88
CA ARG A 123 -13.85 -2.36 4.63
C ARG A 123 -13.40 -2.28 6.09
N GLU A 124 -13.10 -3.40 6.74
CA GLU A 124 -12.51 -3.43 8.09
C GLU A 124 -11.13 -2.79 8.08
N LEU A 125 -10.25 -3.25 7.19
CA LEU A 125 -8.88 -2.76 7.06
C LEU A 125 -8.84 -1.26 6.77
N TYR A 126 -9.75 -0.75 5.92
CA TYR A 126 -9.80 0.67 5.56
C TYR A 126 -10.06 1.59 6.75
N ARG A 127 -10.68 1.08 7.83
CA ARG A 127 -10.96 1.84 9.06
C ARG A 127 -9.90 1.64 10.14
N ALA A 128 -8.99 0.69 9.96
CA ALA A 128 -7.95 0.38 10.94
C ALA A 128 -6.84 1.43 10.95
N GLN A 129 -6.13 1.52 12.08
CA GLN A 129 -4.97 2.40 12.17
C GLN A 129 -3.72 1.73 11.60
N PRO A 130 -2.78 2.49 11.00
CA PRO A 130 -1.57 1.92 10.42
C PRO A 130 -0.76 1.04 11.38
N GLN A 131 -0.68 1.39 12.67
CA GLN A 131 0.02 0.60 13.68
C GLN A 131 -0.61 -0.77 13.95
N ASP A 132 -1.89 -0.97 13.63
CA ASP A 132 -2.57 -2.26 13.77
C ASP A 132 -2.28 -3.17 12.58
N LEU A 133 -1.84 -2.60 11.45
CA LEU A 133 -1.68 -3.29 10.19
C LEU A 133 -0.23 -3.59 9.85
N PHE A 134 0.68 -2.69 10.23
CA PHE A 134 2.05 -2.69 9.75
C PHE A 134 3.08 -2.84 10.87
N LEU A 135 4.13 -3.62 10.59
CA LEU A 135 5.39 -3.56 11.32
C LEU A 135 6.29 -2.51 10.68
N MET A 136 6.95 -1.72 11.53
CA MET A 136 7.82 -0.61 11.17
C MET A 136 9.17 -0.80 11.85
N PRO A 137 10.03 -1.68 11.30
CA PRO A 137 11.37 -1.86 11.85
C PRO A 137 12.11 -0.52 11.83
N ILE A 138 12.80 -0.23 12.92
CA ILE A 138 13.70 0.91 13.01
C ILE A 138 14.89 0.58 12.10
N ASN A 139 15.23 1.53 11.21
CA ASN A 139 16.44 1.48 10.40
C ASN A 139 17.66 1.86 11.24
#